data_AF-A0A8S3JKQ9-F1
#
_entry.id   AF-A0A8S3JKQ9-F1
#
_cell.length_a   1.000
_cell.length_b   1.000
_cell.length_c   1.000
_cell.angle_alpha   90.00
_cell.angle_beta   90.00
_cell.angle_gamma   90.00
#
_symmetry.space_group_name_H-M   'P 1'
#
loop_
_entity.id
_entity.type
_entity.pdbx_description
1 polymer ?
#
loop_
_entity_poly.entity_id
_entity_poly.type
_entity_poly.pdbx_seq_one_letter_code
_entity_poly.pdbx_strand_id
1 'polypeptide(L)'
;MLAAMTTFIVSGLLHVHVNLVILNDTRTIIPTFAFFFLNGVACCIEKRMAIRLPAPLGWFLTHCFLLITLPLSMGPYARQGPIYFEQNLPPLFDSKWIPKLPVPDICLG
;
A
#
# COMPACT_ATOMS: atom_id res chain seq x y z
N MET A 1 -0.12 -23.00 3.81
CA MET A 1 0.44 -22.47 2.55
C MET A 1 -0.66 -21.96 1.68
N LEU A 2 -1.64 -22.82 1.33
CA LEU A 2 -2.83 -22.41 0.60
C LEU A 2 -3.50 -21.21 1.28
N ALA A 3 -3.82 -21.30 2.57
CA ALA A 3 -4.43 -20.20 3.33
C ALA A 3 -3.66 -18.87 3.24
N ALA A 4 -2.33 -18.88 3.41
CA ALA A 4 -1.51 -17.67 3.32
C ALA A 4 -1.51 -17.08 1.91
N MET A 5 -1.33 -17.91 0.87
CA MET A 5 -1.42 -17.43 -0.52
C MET A 5 -2.82 -16.89 -0.83
N THR A 6 -3.88 -17.56 -0.36
CA THR A 6 -5.25 -17.10 -0.53
C THR A 6 -5.47 -15.75 0.15
N THR A 7 -4.97 -15.53 1.37
CA THR A 7 -5.10 -14.24 2.04
C THR A 7 -4.37 -13.13 1.29
N PHE A 8 -3.18 -13.39 0.76
CA PHE A 8 -2.44 -12.40 -0.04
C PHE A 8 -3.14 -12.11 -1.37
N ILE A 9 -3.70 -13.13 -2.05
CA ILE A 9 -4.46 -12.95 -3.29
C ILE A 9 -5.72 -12.11 -3.04
N VAL A 10 -6.51 -12.45 -2.01
CA VAL A 10 -7.73 -11.70 -1.67
C VAL A 10 -7.39 -10.25 -1.27
N SER A 11 -6.34 -10.06 -0.46
CA SER A 11 -5.86 -8.73 -0.11
C SER A 11 -5.40 -7.94 -1.34
N GLY A 12 -4.68 -8.58 -2.25
CA GLY A 12 -4.24 -7.95 -3.50
C GLY A 12 -5.40 -7.53 -4.39
N LEU A 13 -6.42 -8.39 -4.55
CA LEU A 13 -7.63 -8.06 -5.30
C LEU A 13 -8.40 -6.90 -4.65
N LEU A 14 -8.48 -6.86 -3.32
CA LEU A 14 -9.10 -5.75 -2.60
C LEU A 14 -8.38 -4.42 -2.84
N HIS A 15 -7.04 -4.42 -2.81
CA HIS A 15 -6.26 -3.21 -3.08
C HIS A 15 -6.35 -2.78 -4.54
N VAL A 16 -6.39 -3.73 -5.49
CA VAL A 16 -6.69 -3.44 -6.89
C VAL A 16 -8.07 -2.81 -7.04
N HIS A 17 -9.08 -3.33 -6.34
CA HIS A 17 -10.43 -2.77 -6.34
C HIS A 17 -10.44 -1.32 -5.82
N VAL A 18 -9.74 -1.05 -4.71
CA VAL A 18 -9.58 0.32 -4.20
C VAL A 18 -8.89 1.23 -5.22
N ASN A 19 -7.78 0.80 -5.81
CA ASN A 19 -7.06 1.60 -6.80
C ASN A 19 -7.88 1.87 -8.07
N LEU A 20 -8.80 0.97 -8.42
CA LEU A 20 -9.71 1.13 -9.56
C LEU A 20 -10.91 2.01 -9.23
N VAL A 21 -11.57 1.78 -8.11
CA VAL A 21 -12.85 2.44 -7.78
C VAL A 21 -12.62 3.79 -7.13
N ILE A 22 -11.68 3.87 -6.20
CA ILE A 22 -11.39 5.08 -5.43
C ILE A 22 -10.40 5.95 -6.19
N LEU A 23 -9.34 5.34 -6.71
CA LEU A 23 -8.26 6.08 -7.37
C LEU A 23 -8.34 6.06 -8.90
N ASN A 24 -9.32 5.41 -9.53
CA ASN A 24 -9.49 5.41 -10.99
C ASN A 24 -8.18 5.18 -11.80
N ASP A 25 -7.25 4.37 -11.27
CA ASP A 25 -5.90 4.19 -11.85
C ASP A 25 -5.66 2.74 -12.29
N THR A 26 -6.05 2.46 -13.53
CA THR A 26 -5.92 1.14 -14.17
C THR A 26 -4.48 0.69 -14.41
N ARG A 27 -3.51 1.62 -14.42
CA ARG A 27 -2.10 1.30 -14.66
C ARG A 27 -1.46 0.57 -13.48
N THR A 28 -2.10 0.59 -12.32
CA THR A 28 -1.57 0.06 -11.06
C THR A 28 -2.13 -1.30 -10.69
N ILE A 29 -3.04 -1.86 -11.51
CA ILE A 29 -3.61 -3.20 -11.30
C ILE A 29 -2.51 -4.26 -11.17
N ILE A 30 -1.66 -4.37 -12.20
CA ILE A 30 -0.60 -5.39 -12.25
C ILE A 30 0.45 -5.16 -11.14
N PRO A 31 1.00 -3.93 -10.96
CA PRO A 31 1.94 -3.66 -9.88
C PRO A 31 1.39 -3.97 -8.48
N THR A 32 0.17 -3.55 -8.18
CA THR A 32 -0.47 -3.76 -6.87
C THR A 32 -0.69 -5.24 -6.62
N PHE A 33 -1.23 -5.97 -7.60
CA PHE A 33 -1.39 -7.42 -7.46
C PHE A 33 -0.04 -8.12 -7.29
N ALA A 34 0.98 -7.73 -8.07
CA ALA A 34 2.33 -8.28 -7.97
C ALA A 34 2.96 -8.05 -6.59
N PHE A 35 2.75 -6.87 -5.98
CA PHE A 35 3.21 -6.59 -4.62
C PHE A 35 2.69 -7.63 -3.61
N PHE A 36 1.37 -7.84 -3.56
CA PHE A 36 0.77 -8.80 -2.63
C PHE A 36 1.14 -10.24 -2.97
N PHE A 37 1.19 -10.58 -4.26
CA PHE A 37 1.60 -11.92 -4.70
C PHE A 37 3.04 -12.24 -4.29
N LEU A 38 3.99 -11.33 -4.51
CA LEU A 38 5.39 -11.49 -4.13
C LEU A 38 5.56 -11.63 -2.61
N ASN A 39 4.82 -10.86 -1.81
CA ASN A 39 4.81 -10.99 -0.35
C ASN A 39 4.27 -12.36 0.10
N GLY A 40 3.21 -12.87 -0.56
CA GLY A 40 2.70 -14.22 -0.31
C GLY A 40 3.71 -15.31 -0.64
N VAL A 41 4.42 -15.18 -1.77
CA VAL A 41 5.49 -16.10 -2.16
C VAL A 41 6.64 -16.05 -1.15
N ALA A 42 7.09 -14.85 -0.75
CA ALA A 42 8.16 -14.67 0.23
C ALA A 42 7.81 -15.32 1.58
N CYS A 43 6.58 -15.12 2.07
CA CYS A 43 6.09 -15.77 3.30
C CYS A 43 6.05 -17.31 3.16
N CYS A 44 5.69 -17.82 1.99
CA CYS A 44 5.72 -19.26 1.72
C CYS A 44 7.14 -19.84 1.68
N ILE A 45 8.10 -19.09 1.14
CA ILE A 45 9.52 -19.45 1.12
C ILE A 45 10.09 -19.44 2.54
N GLU A 46 9.84 -18.37 3.30
CA GLU A 46 10.29 -18.21 4.68
C GLU A 46 9.81 -19.38 5.56
N LYS A 47 8.54 -19.79 5.42
CA LYS A 47 8.02 -20.97 6.12
C LYS A 47 8.72 -22.29 5.74
N ARG A 48 9.29 -22.39 4.53
CA ARG A 48 9.99 -23.59 4.04
C ARG A 48 11.48 -23.58 4.30
N MET A 49 12.07 -22.45 4.69
CA MET A 49 13.49 -22.41 5.00
C MET A 49 13.77 -23.29 6.24
N ALA A 50 14.64 -24.28 6.07
CA ALA A 50 15.09 -25.14 7.16
C ALA A 50 15.95 -24.40 8.20
N ILE A 51 16.47 -23.23 7.81
CA ILE A 51 17.34 -22.39 8.62
C ILE A 51 16.46 -21.37 9.35
N ARG A 52 16.43 -21.43 10.68
CA ARG A 52 15.87 -20.37 11.50
C ARG A 52 16.90 -19.27 11.65
N LEU A 53 16.66 -18.16 10.96
CA LEU A 53 17.46 -16.95 11.10
C LEU A 53 17.33 -16.39 12.54
N PRO A 54 18.39 -15.77 13.10
CA PRO A 54 18.26 -14.95 14.29
C PRO A 54 17.21 -13.86 14.07
N ALA A 55 16.38 -13.60 15.09
CA ALA A 55 15.30 -12.60 15.03
C ALA A 55 15.70 -11.24 14.40
N PRO A 56 16.83 -10.60 14.75
CA PRO A 56 17.19 -9.31 14.16
C PRO A 56 17.48 -9.41 12.66
N LEU A 57 18.05 -10.53 12.20
CA LEU A 57 18.37 -10.74 10.79
C LEU A 57 17.10 -11.02 9.97
N GLY A 58 16.16 -11.78 10.54
CA GLY A 58 14.83 -11.96 9.94
C GLY A 58 14.11 -10.62 9.78
N TRP A 59 14.09 -9.79 10.84
CA TRP A 59 13.48 -8.46 10.82
C TRP A 59 14.09 -7.54 9.75
N PHE A 60 15.43 -7.53 9.65
CA PHE A 60 16.14 -6.75 8.65
C PHE A 60 15.80 -7.19 7.23
N LEU A 61 15.81 -8.50 6.96
CA LEU A 61 15.46 -9.04 5.64
C LEU A 61 14.02 -8.73 5.25
N THR A 62 13.07 -8.80 6.20
CA THR A 62 11.69 -8.38 5.98
C THR A 62 11.62 -6.91 5.58
N HIS A 63 12.34 -6.02 6.27
CA HIS A 63 12.38 -4.59 5.93
C HIS A 63 12.98 -4.33 4.56
N CYS A 64 14.10 -4.97 4.23
CA CYS A 64 14.69 -4.86 2.89
C CYS A 64 13.70 -5.31 1.82
N PHE A 65 13.02 -6.44 2.01
CA PHE A 65 12.04 -6.95 1.06
C PHE A 65 10.86 -6.00 0.89
N LEU A 66 10.33 -5.46 1.99
CA LEU A 66 9.27 -4.47 1.96
C LEU A 66 9.70 -3.22 1.21
N LEU A 67 10.87 -2.65 1.50
CA LEU A 67 11.38 -1.45 0.83
C LEU A 67 11.58 -1.65 -0.67
N ILE A 68 12.07 -2.83 -1.09
CA ILE A 68 12.27 -3.16 -2.50
C ILE A 68 10.93 -3.29 -3.24
N THR A 69 9.92 -3.87 -2.60
CA THR A 69 8.61 -4.11 -3.21
C THR A 69 7.67 -2.91 -3.12
N LEU A 70 7.90 -2.00 -2.17
CA LEU A 70 7.08 -0.82 -1.89
C LEU A 70 6.72 0.06 -3.11
N PRO A 71 7.63 0.32 -4.08
CA PRO A 71 7.29 1.11 -5.26
C PRO A 71 6.15 0.52 -6.11
N LEU A 72 5.91 -0.80 -6.02
CA LEU A 72 4.85 -1.48 -6.75
C LEU A 72 3.44 -1.10 -6.26
N SER A 73 3.29 -0.63 -5.02
CA SER A 73 2.00 -0.23 -4.44
C SER A 73 1.85 1.28 -4.26
N MET A 74 2.94 2.06 -4.25
CA MET A 74 2.92 3.52 -4.05
C MET A 74 2.49 4.34 -5.28
N GLY A 75 2.65 3.79 -6.48
CA GLY A 75 2.40 4.50 -7.75
C GLY A 75 1.08 5.30 -7.83
N PRO A 76 -0.09 4.73 -7.49
CA PRO A 76 -1.34 5.47 -7.59
C PRO A 76 -1.42 6.63 -6.59
N TYR A 77 -0.93 6.44 -5.36
CA TYR A 77 -0.94 7.48 -4.33
C TYR A 77 -0.04 8.67 -4.68
N ALA A 78 1.14 8.41 -5.25
CA ALA A 78 2.05 9.46 -5.69
C ALA A 78 1.46 10.29 -6.86
N ARG A 79 0.66 9.67 -7.73
CA ARG A 79 0.03 10.37 -8.88
C ARG A 79 -1.25 11.10 -8.52
N GLN A 80 -2.04 10.52 -7.62
CA GLN A 80 -3.35 11.04 -7.26
C GLN A 80 -3.34 11.98 -6.07
N GLY A 81 -2.25 12.02 -5.30
CA GLY A 81 -2.14 12.73 -4.02
C GLY A 81 -2.91 14.06 -3.98
N PRO A 82 -2.59 15.06 -4.81
CA PRO A 82 -3.27 16.37 -4.76
C PRO A 82 -4.73 16.29 -5.20
N ILE A 83 -4.97 15.61 -6.32
CA ILE A 83 -6.27 15.59 -7.01
C ILE A 83 -7.33 14.84 -6.19
N TYR A 84 -6.94 13.77 -5.50
CA TYR A 84 -7.87 12.99 -4.68
C TYR A 84 -8.38 13.80 -3.48
N PHE A 85 -7.51 14.56 -2.81
CA PHE A 85 -7.91 15.42 -1.69
C PHE A 85 -8.76 16.61 -2.15
N GLU A 86 -8.48 17.18 -3.33
CA GLU A 86 -9.30 18.24 -3.92
C GLU A 86 -10.70 17.75 -4.31
N GLN A 87 -10.81 16.51 -4.83
CA GLN A 87 -12.08 15.96 -5.31
C GLN A 87 -12.92 15.28 -4.21
N ASN A 88 -12.30 14.87 -3.10
CA ASN A 88 -12.97 14.21 -1.97
C ASN A 88 -12.79 15.01 -0.68
N LEU A 89 -13.16 16.30 -0.74
CA LEU A 89 -13.21 17.12 0.47
C LEU A 89 -14.11 16.43 1.51
N PRO A 90 -13.64 16.26 2.76
CA PRO A 90 -14.45 15.63 3.79
C PRO A 90 -15.75 16.41 3.97
N PRO A 91 -16.86 15.73 4.32
CA PRO A 91 -18.10 16.42 4.64
C PRO A 91 -17.79 17.45 5.74
N LEU A 92 -18.29 18.69 5.56
CA LEU A 92 -18.01 19.84 6.43
C LEU A 92 -16.61 20.48 6.26
N PHE A 93 -15.88 20.24 5.16
CA PHE A 93 -14.61 20.96 4.91
C PHE A 93 -14.76 22.49 4.93
N ASP A 94 -15.90 23.02 4.51
CA ASP A 94 -16.22 24.46 4.57
C ASP A 94 -17.07 24.87 5.78
N SER A 95 -17.25 23.95 6.73
CA SER A 95 -17.88 24.28 8.01
C SER A 95 -17.02 25.29 8.75
N LYS A 96 -17.62 26.44 9.04
CA LYS A 96 -17.04 27.45 9.94
C LYS A 96 -16.99 26.98 11.40
N TRP A 97 -17.60 25.83 11.71
CA TRP A 97 -17.84 25.36 13.08
C TRP A 97 -16.71 24.43 13.54
N ILE A 98 -15.93 23.87 12.59
CA ILE A 98 -14.78 23.02 12.86
C ILE A 98 -13.52 23.86 12.62
N PRO A 99 -12.65 24.07 13.64
CA PRO A 99 -11.41 24.81 13.44
C PRO A 99 -10.53 24.07 12.42
N LYS A 100 -10.24 24.73 11.29
CA LYS A 100 -9.31 24.21 10.28
C LYS A 100 -7.89 24.25 10.85
N LEU A 101 -7.20 23.11 10.85
CA LEU A 101 -5.78 23.09 11.17
C LEU A 101 -5.03 23.87 10.07
N PRO A 102 -4.11 24.78 10.43
CA PRO A 102 -3.33 25.49 9.45
C PRO A 102 -2.48 24.48 8.66
N VAL A 103 -2.63 24.46 7.34
CA VAL A 103 -1.76 23.68 6.46
C VAL A 103 -0.39 24.36 6.48
N PRO A 104 0.70 23.66 6.83
CA PRO A 104 2.03 24.24 6.82
C PRO A 104 2.43 24.72 5.41
N ASP A 105 3.01 25.91 5.30
CA ASP A 105 3.38 26.53 4.01
C ASP A 105 4.28 25.64 3.13
N ILE A 106 5.04 24.74 3.75
CA ILE A 106 5.89 23.75 3.08
C ILE A 106 5.12 22.73 2.21
N CYS A 107 3.80 22.62 2.37
CA CYS A 107 2.95 21.68 1.62
C CYS A 107 2.23 22.33 0.43
N LEU A 108 2.42 23.64 0.19
CA LEU A 108 1.73 24.41 -0.87
C LEU A 108 2.62 24.66 -2.10
N GLY A 109 3.77 24.00 -2.20
CA GLY A 109 4.77 24.17 -3.25
C GLY A 109 4.75 23.06 -4.30
#